data_AF-A0A970VXV6-F1
#
_entry.id   AF-A0A970VXV6-F1
#
_cell.length_a   1.000
_cell.length_b   1.000
_cell.length_c   1.000
_cell.angle_alpha   90.00
_cell.angle_beta   90.00
_cell.angle_gamma   90.00
#
_symmetry.space_group_name_H-M   'P 1'
#
loop_
_entity.id
_entity.type
_entity.pdbx_description
1 polymer ?
#
loop_
_entity_poly.entity_id
_entity_poly.type
_entity_poly.pdbx_seq_one_letter_code
_entity_poly.pdbx_strand_id
1 'polypeptide(L)'
;GVPEEYLCEGMQPGMAETIREALAVLKGLGAEIGPVSLPHTRYALPVYYLIAPAEASANLARFDGVKYGYAFPDAVDMWDSYRRTRQHGFGAEVKRRVMLGTYALSAGYYDQYYLKAQKVRTLIRGDFDRAWERYDALIAPTTPTTAFKIGEKVDDPLQMYLGDIFTLSLNLAGLCGLSVPCGQLAGLPVGMQVLGRAFDEATILRVAHAYEQATDWHTQAPPCA
;
A
#
# COMPACT_ATOMS: atom_id res chain seq x y z
N GLY A 1 14.56 -4.16 12.20
CA GLY A 1 15.05 -2.85 11.75
C GLY A 1 13.90 -1.86 11.66
N VAL A 2 14.20 -0.57 11.76
CA VAL A 2 13.19 0.51 11.65
C VAL A 2 13.62 1.44 10.51
N PRO A 3 12.87 1.52 9.40
CA PRO A 3 13.19 2.41 8.29
C PRO A 3 13.15 3.88 8.71
N GLU A 4 14.27 4.58 8.60
CA GLU A 4 14.37 5.99 9.00
C GLU A 4 13.42 6.88 8.18
N GLU A 5 13.23 6.54 6.90
CA GLU A 5 12.37 7.26 5.98
C GLU A 5 10.86 7.13 6.31
N TYR A 6 10.47 6.22 7.20
CA TYR A 6 9.07 5.98 7.56
C TYR A 6 8.61 6.70 8.83
N LEU A 7 9.54 7.27 9.60
CA LEU A 7 9.23 8.11 10.76
C LEU A 7 9.46 9.60 10.39
N CYS A 8 8.79 10.05 9.32
CA CYS A 8 9.05 11.33 8.68
C CYS A 8 8.02 12.41 9.02
N GLU A 9 8.33 13.64 8.60
CA GLU A 9 7.39 14.76 8.59
C GLU A 9 6.17 14.45 7.70
N GLY A 10 4.97 14.86 8.12
CA GLY A 10 3.71 14.61 7.40
C GLY A 10 2.79 13.55 8.04
N MET A 11 3.26 12.82 9.05
CA MET A 11 2.41 11.96 9.86
C MET A 11 1.53 12.78 10.82
N GLN A 12 0.36 12.25 11.16
CA GLN A 12 -0.48 12.83 12.21
C GLN A 12 0.29 12.90 13.54
N PRO A 13 0.20 14.02 14.29
CA PRO A 13 0.82 14.14 15.61
C PRO A 13 0.43 12.97 16.52
N GLY A 14 1.43 12.37 17.19
CA GLY A 14 1.25 11.20 18.05
C GLY A 14 1.48 9.84 17.37
N MET A 15 1.42 9.75 16.03
CA MET A 15 1.63 8.48 15.32
C MET A 15 3.05 7.94 15.53
N ALA A 16 4.08 8.78 15.35
CA ALA A 16 5.46 8.36 15.55
C ALA A 16 5.72 7.91 16.99
N GLU A 17 5.09 8.56 17.97
CA GLU A 17 5.25 8.18 19.38
C GLU A 17 4.58 6.86 19.70
N THR A 18 3.36 6.64 19.19
CA THR A 18 2.65 5.36 19.31
C THR A 18 3.48 4.19 18.75
N ILE A 19 4.16 4.40 17.62
CA ILE A 19 5.04 3.40 17.03
C ILE A 19 6.32 3.19 17.88
N ARG A 20 6.87 4.25 18.49
CA ARG A 20 8.01 4.12 19.41
C ARG A 20 7.65 3.36 20.68
N GLU A 21 6.45 3.56 21.23
CA GLU A 21 5.94 2.78 22.36
C GLU A 21 5.81 1.29 21.99
N ALA A 22 5.28 0.99 20.81
CA ALA A 22 5.22 -0.38 20.30
C ALA A 22 6.60 -1.02 20.13
N LEU A 23 7.58 -0.27 19.63
CA LEU A 23 8.98 -0.69 19.57
C LEU A 23 9.57 -0.93 20.97
N ALA A 24 9.24 -0.10 21.96
CA ALA A 24 9.70 -0.30 23.33
C ALA A 24 9.18 -1.61 23.94
N VAL A 25 7.93 -1.99 23.65
CA VAL A 25 7.38 -3.31 24.03
C VAL A 25 8.18 -4.44 23.39
N LEU A 26 8.39 -4.40 22.07
CA LEU A 26 9.19 -5.40 21.36
C LEU A 26 10.62 -5.52 21.94
N LYS A 27 11.24 -4.39 22.28
CA LYS A 27 12.55 -4.36 22.94
C LYS A 27 12.51 -5.02 24.32
N GLY A 28 11.45 -4.77 25.10
CA GLY A 28 11.23 -5.40 26.40
C GLY A 28 11.07 -6.92 26.32
N LEU A 29 10.56 -7.43 25.20
CA LEU A 29 10.47 -8.87 24.90
C LEU A 29 11.79 -9.47 24.41
N GLY A 30 12.86 -8.68 24.31
CA GLY A 30 14.20 -9.13 23.92
C GLY A 30 14.57 -8.89 22.45
N ALA A 31 13.75 -8.16 21.67
CA ALA A 31 14.10 -7.81 20.30
C ALA A 31 15.23 -6.75 20.26
N GLU A 32 16.21 -6.96 19.39
CA GLU A 32 17.21 -5.94 19.07
C GLU A 32 16.67 -4.97 18.01
N ILE A 33 16.63 -3.68 18.35
CA ILE A 33 16.06 -2.64 17.50
C ILE A 33 17.17 -1.73 17.01
N GLY A 34 17.25 -1.55 15.70
CA GLY A 34 18.21 -0.65 15.06
C GLY A 34 17.64 0.00 13.79
N PRO A 35 18.21 1.14 13.37
CA PRO A 35 17.77 1.88 12.19
C PRO A 35 18.18 1.17 10.88
N VAL A 36 17.38 1.34 9.84
CA VAL A 36 17.74 0.95 8.48
C VAL A 36 17.35 2.06 7.51
N SER A 37 18.08 2.22 6.40
CA SER A 37 17.75 3.18 5.36
C SER A 37 17.20 2.47 4.13
N LEU A 38 16.05 2.95 3.64
CA LEU A 38 15.38 2.56 2.40
C LEU A 38 15.29 3.79 1.46
N PRO A 39 16.42 4.23 0.86
CA PRO A 39 16.54 5.53 0.22
C PRO A 39 15.62 5.70 -1.01
N HIS A 40 15.21 4.62 -1.67
CA HIS A 40 14.33 4.67 -2.82
C HIS A 40 12.84 4.64 -2.46
N THR A 41 12.47 4.55 -1.17
CA THR A 41 11.05 4.45 -0.79
C THR A 41 10.23 5.68 -1.17
N ARG A 42 10.85 6.86 -1.25
CA ARG A 42 10.21 8.10 -1.77
C ARG A 42 9.66 7.97 -3.19
N TYR A 43 10.20 7.02 -3.97
CA TYR A 43 9.76 6.75 -5.32
C TYR A 43 8.66 5.69 -5.40
N ALA A 44 8.32 5.01 -4.30
CA ALA A 44 7.34 3.93 -4.31
C ALA A 44 5.97 4.39 -4.80
N LEU A 45 5.50 5.56 -4.35
CA LEU A 45 4.22 6.13 -4.76
C LEU A 45 4.15 6.37 -6.28
N PRO A 46 5.02 7.20 -6.90
CA PRO A 46 4.96 7.42 -8.35
C PRO A 46 5.21 6.14 -9.15
N VAL A 47 6.08 5.23 -8.69
CA VAL A 47 6.32 3.93 -9.35
C VAL A 47 5.07 3.06 -9.35
N TYR A 48 4.40 2.94 -8.20
CA TYR A 48 3.17 2.17 -8.07
C TYR A 48 2.05 2.74 -8.95
N TYR A 49 1.87 4.06 -8.96
CA TYR A 49 0.87 4.73 -9.79
C TYR A 49 1.20 4.76 -11.29
N LEU A 50 2.36 4.23 -11.71
CA LEU A 50 2.62 3.90 -13.11
C LEU A 50 2.36 2.42 -13.40
N ILE A 51 2.87 1.52 -12.55
CA ILE A 51 2.78 0.07 -12.77
C ILE A 51 1.34 -0.42 -12.59
N ALA A 52 0.69 -0.09 -11.47
CA ALA A 52 -0.63 -0.61 -11.15
C ALA A 52 -1.71 -0.15 -12.14
N PRO A 53 -1.77 1.14 -12.57
CA PRO A 53 -2.71 1.54 -13.61
C PRO A 53 -2.43 0.91 -14.98
N ALA A 54 -1.15 0.75 -15.36
CA ALA A 54 -0.77 0.08 -16.60
C ALA A 54 -1.22 -1.38 -16.64
N GLU A 55 -1.00 -2.12 -15.55
CA GLU A 55 -1.46 -3.50 -15.44
C GLU A 55 -3.00 -3.57 -15.33
N ALA A 56 -3.63 -2.62 -14.63
CA ALA A 56 -5.07 -2.53 -14.55
C ALA A 56 -5.70 -2.28 -15.93
N SER A 57 -5.14 -1.39 -16.77
CA SER A 57 -5.71 -1.13 -18.10
C SER A 57 -5.72 -2.39 -18.98
N ALA A 58 -4.66 -3.20 -18.92
CA ALA A 58 -4.57 -4.47 -19.61
C ALA A 58 -5.51 -5.53 -19.00
N ASN A 59 -5.52 -5.68 -17.67
CA ASN A 59 -6.34 -6.68 -16.99
C ASN A 59 -7.84 -6.42 -17.17
N LEU A 60 -8.25 -5.15 -17.14
CA LEU A 60 -9.65 -4.73 -17.28
C LEU A 60 -10.10 -4.67 -18.74
N ALA A 61 -9.23 -4.89 -19.73
CA ALA A 61 -9.61 -4.92 -21.14
C ALA A 61 -10.63 -6.03 -21.45
N ARG A 62 -10.64 -7.10 -20.66
CA ARG A 62 -11.57 -8.24 -20.79
C ARG A 62 -13.03 -7.91 -20.47
N PHE A 63 -13.31 -6.80 -19.80
CA PHE A 63 -14.67 -6.39 -19.45
C PHE A 63 -15.25 -5.58 -20.60
N ASP A 64 -15.97 -6.28 -21.47
CA ASP A 64 -16.57 -5.74 -22.69
C ASP A 64 -18.06 -6.08 -22.87
N GLY A 65 -18.63 -6.90 -21.97
CA GLY A 65 -20.03 -7.32 -22.03
C GLY A 65 -20.31 -8.43 -23.05
N VAL A 66 -19.29 -9.01 -23.70
CA VAL A 66 -19.50 -10.05 -24.72
C VAL A 66 -19.68 -11.43 -24.08
N LYS A 67 -18.79 -11.81 -23.17
CA LYS A 67 -18.81 -13.14 -22.54
C LYS A 67 -19.60 -13.18 -21.23
N TYR A 68 -19.59 -12.08 -20.48
CA TYR A 68 -20.18 -11.99 -19.15
C TYR A 68 -20.29 -10.54 -18.68
N GLY A 69 -21.07 -10.35 -17.62
CA GLY A 69 -21.21 -9.08 -16.93
C GLY A 69 -22.23 -8.16 -17.58
N TYR A 70 -22.13 -6.87 -17.25
CA TYR A 70 -22.97 -5.83 -17.83
C TYR A 70 -22.67 -5.67 -19.32
N ALA A 71 -23.72 -5.59 -20.14
CA ALA A 71 -23.66 -5.23 -21.54
C ALA A 71 -24.68 -4.10 -21.78
N PHE A 72 -24.26 -3.04 -22.48
CA PHE A 72 -25.16 -1.93 -22.78
C PHE A 72 -26.24 -2.39 -23.79
N PRO A 73 -27.54 -2.29 -23.46
CA PRO A 73 -28.60 -2.92 -24.24
C PRO A 73 -28.82 -2.29 -25.63
N ASP A 74 -28.64 -0.97 -25.76
CA ASP A 74 -29.02 -0.22 -26.96
C ASP A 74 -27.81 0.22 -27.81
N ALA A 75 -26.83 -0.67 -27.96
CA ALA A 75 -25.64 -0.38 -28.75
C ALA A 75 -25.91 -0.51 -30.27
N VAL A 76 -25.45 0.46 -31.05
CA VAL A 76 -25.74 0.49 -32.52
C VAL A 76 -24.79 -0.35 -33.36
N ASP A 77 -23.58 -0.60 -32.86
CA ASP A 77 -22.58 -1.46 -33.47
C ASP A 77 -21.64 -2.07 -32.42
N MET A 78 -20.68 -2.88 -32.88
CA MET A 78 -19.68 -3.49 -32.00
C MET A 78 -18.88 -2.44 -31.22
N TRP A 79 -18.37 -1.39 -31.87
CA TRP A 79 -17.54 -0.39 -31.23
C TRP A 79 -18.31 0.45 -30.21
N ASP A 80 -19.56 0.80 -30.51
CA ASP A 80 -20.47 1.49 -29.59
C ASP A 80 -20.79 0.59 -28.38
N SER A 81 -21.02 -0.70 -28.60
CA SER A 81 -21.24 -1.67 -27.51
C SER A 81 -20.05 -1.71 -26.54
N TYR A 82 -18.82 -1.83 -27.05
CA TYR A 82 -17.61 -1.80 -26.21
C TYR A 82 -17.48 -0.49 -25.41
N ARG A 83 -17.66 0.67 -26.08
CA ARG A 83 -17.50 1.98 -25.46
C ARG A 83 -18.54 2.25 -24.39
N ARG A 84 -19.83 2.05 -24.69
CA ARG A 84 -20.93 2.31 -23.75
C ARG A 84 -20.93 1.34 -22.59
N THR A 85 -20.69 0.06 -22.84
CA THR A 85 -20.60 -0.94 -21.77
C THR A 85 -19.53 -0.56 -20.74
N ARG A 86 -18.34 -0.15 -21.19
CA ARG A 86 -17.26 0.29 -20.30
C ARG A 86 -17.51 1.66 -19.67
N GLN A 87 -18.12 2.59 -20.40
CA GLN A 87 -18.44 3.92 -19.89
C GLN A 87 -19.44 3.87 -18.72
N HIS A 88 -20.47 3.05 -18.86
CA HIS A 88 -21.54 2.89 -17.86
C HIS A 88 -21.26 1.80 -16.83
N GLY A 89 -20.42 0.81 -17.16
CA GLY A 89 -20.02 -0.26 -16.23
C GLY A 89 -18.91 0.12 -15.26
N PHE A 90 -18.04 1.07 -15.60
CA PHE A 90 -16.95 1.51 -14.72
C PHE A 90 -17.22 2.84 -14.01
N GLY A 91 -16.92 2.87 -12.71
CA GLY A 91 -16.86 4.10 -11.92
C GLY A 91 -15.73 5.04 -12.34
N ALA A 92 -15.75 6.27 -11.81
CA ALA A 92 -14.82 7.33 -12.21
C ALA A 92 -13.34 6.97 -11.96
N GLU A 93 -13.01 6.41 -10.80
CA GLU A 93 -11.62 6.05 -10.45
C GLU A 93 -11.07 4.94 -11.36
N VAL A 94 -11.89 3.93 -11.67
CA VAL A 94 -11.50 2.86 -12.60
C VAL A 94 -11.22 3.42 -13.99
N LYS A 95 -12.09 4.30 -14.50
CA LYS A 95 -11.87 4.97 -15.79
C LYS A 95 -10.58 5.81 -15.78
N ARG A 96 -10.31 6.56 -14.70
CA ARG A 96 -9.07 7.34 -14.54
C ARG A 96 -7.83 6.46 -14.63
N ARG A 97 -7.81 5.31 -13.93
CA ARG A 97 -6.69 4.36 -13.94
C ARG A 97 -6.50 3.68 -15.30
N VAL A 98 -7.59 3.31 -15.97
CA VAL A 98 -7.52 2.73 -17.33
C VAL A 98 -6.91 3.74 -18.32
N MET A 99 -7.31 5.01 -18.25
CA MET A 99 -6.76 6.06 -19.12
C MET A 99 -5.27 6.29 -18.86
N LEU A 100 -4.87 6.44 -17.59
CA LEU A 100 -3.46 6.60 -17.20
C LEU A 100 -2.61 5.39 -17.61
N GLY A 101 -3.12 4.18 -17.38
CA GLY A 101 -2.42 2.95 -17.76
C GLY A 101 -2.25 2.78 -19.25
N THR A 102 -3.29 3.11 -20.03
CA THR A 102 -3.21 3.09 -21.50
C THR A 102 -2.20 4.10 -22.01
N TYR A 103 -2.14 5.28 -21.41
CA TYR A 103 -1.12 6.29 -21.73
C TYR A 103 0.30 5.80 -21.39
N ALA A 104 0.51 5.25 -20.19
CA ALA A 104 1.81 4.75 -19.75
C ALA A 104 2.36 3.59 -20.60
N LEU A 105 1.47 2.81 -21.23
CA LEU A 105 1.83 1.71 -22.13
C LEU A 105 1.89 2.10 -23.61
N SER A 106 1.52 3.33 -23.96
CA SER A 106 1.49 3.75 -25.36
C SER A 106 2.88 3.82 -25.99
N ALA A 107 2.95 3.55 -27.30
CA ALA A 107 4.20 3.60 -28.05
C ALA A 107 4.81 5.01 -27.97
N GLY A 108 6.12 5.08 -27.67
CA GLY A 108 6.84 6.33 -27.42
C GLY A 108 6.92 6.75 -25.95
N TYR A 109 5.97 6.31 -25.12
CA TYR A 109 5.91 6.62 -23.69
C TYR A 109 6.25 5.42 -22.78
N TYR A 110 6.14 4.20 -23.31
CA TYR A 110 6.46 2.96 -22.60
C TYR A 110 7.83 2.99 -21.90
N ASP A 111 8.88 3.33 -22.64
CA ASP A 111 10.26 3.33 -22.11
C ASP A 111 10.45 4.41 -21.03
N GLN A 112 9.78 5.55 -21.20
CA GLN A 112 9.90 6.72 -20.33
C GLN A 112 9.15 6.52 -19.01
N TYR A 113 8.01 5.83 -19.04
CA TYR A 113 7.15 5.63 -17.88
C TYR A 113 7.23 4.19 -17.35
N TYR A 114 6.64 3.21 -18.04
CA TYR A 114 6.47 1.86 -17.51
C TYR A 114 7.82 1.14 -17.31
N LEU A 115 8.70 1.16 -18.32
CA LEU A 115 10.02 0.53 -18.19
C LEU A 115 10.88 1.23 -17.12
N LYS A 116 10.82 2.56 -17.04
CA LYS A 116 11.52 3.33 -16.01
C LYS A 116 11.01 2.96 -14.61
N ALA A 117 9.69 2.86 -14.44
CA ALA A 117 9.07 2.45 -13.17
C ALA A 117 9.53 1.04 -12.75
N GLN A 118 9.59 0.08 -13.68
CA GLN A 118 10.09 -1.27 -13.43
C GLN A 118 11.59 -1.29 -13.01
N LYS A 119 12.41 -0.41 -13.60
CA LYS A 119 13.81 -0.25 -13.18
C LYS A 119 13.91 0.31 -11.75
N VAL A 120 13.12 1.34 -11.42
CA VAL A 120 13.11 1.91 -10.06
C VAL A 120 12.54 0.93 -9.04
N ARG A 121 11.54 0.12 -9.41
CA ARG A 121 11.04 -1.00 -8.60
C ARG A 121 12.16 -1.97 -8.21
N THR A 122 13.10 -2.23 -9.12
CA THR A 122 14.28 -3.06 -8.83
C THR A 122 15.20 -2.42 -7.79
N LEU A 123 15.38 -1.09 -7.83
CA LEU A 123 16.13 -0.37 -6.81
C LEU A 123 15.44 -0.44 -5.43
N ILE A 124 14.11 -0.27 -5.39
CA ILE A 124 13.32 -0.41 -4.17
C ILE A 124 13.47 -1.82 -3.58
N ARG A 125 13.38 -2.86 -4.41
CA ARG A 125 13.64 -4.25 -3.97
C ARG A 125 15.06 -4.39 -3.38
N GLY A 126 16.06 -3.85 -4.07
CA GLY A 126 17.45 -3.91 -3.63
C GLY A 126 17.68 -3.22 -2.28
N ASP A 127 16.91 -2.20 -1.91
CA ASP A 127 16.96 -1.59 -0.59
C ASP A 127 16.55 -2.58 0.51
N PHE A 128 15.46 -3.31 0.29
CA PHE A 128 15.02 -4.36 1.21
C PHE A 128 16.01 -5.52 1.27
N ASP A 129 16.56 -5.96 0.13
CA ASP A 129 17.56 -7.03 0.11
C ASP A 129 18.76 -6.71 1.01
N ARG A 130 19.25 -5.45 0.98
CA ARG A 130 20.30 -4.99 1.89
C ARG A 130 19.85 -4.88 3.35
N ALA A 131 18.60 -4.49 3.59
CA ALA A 131 18.04 -4.47 4.95
C ALA A 131 18.02 -5.88 5.56
N TRP A 132 17.70 -6.89 4.75
CA TRP A 132 17.63 -8.29 5.18
C TRP A 132 18.98 -8.88 5.57
N GLU A 133 20.09 -8.35 5.09
CA GLU A 133 21.43 -8.77 5.54
C GLU A 133 21.66 -8.57 7.04
N ARG A 134 20.91 -7.66 7.67
CA ARG A 134 21.09 -7.25 9.07
C ARG A 134 19.88 -7.47 9.96
N TYR A 135 18.69 -7.62 9.39
CA TYR A 135 17.43 -7.67 10.13
C TYR A 135 16.56 -8.84 9.68
N ASP A 136 15.86 -9.43 10.64
CA ASP A 136 14.88 -10.50 10.39
C ASP A 136 13.50 -9.97 10.03
N ALA A 137 13.13 -8.79 10.55
CA ALA A 137 11.89 -8.11 10.24
C ALA A 137 12.09 -6.58 10.24
N LEU A 138 11.26 -5.85 9.50
CA LEU A 138 11.18 -4.40 9.58
C LEU A 138 9.86 -3.96 10.20
N ILE A 139 9.92 -2.93 11.04
CA ILE A 139 8.76 -2.35 11.71
C ILE A 139 8.52 -0.95 11.17
N ALA A 140 7.28 -0.67 10.81
CA ALA A 140 6.85 0.61 10.24
C ALA A 140 5.44 0.98 10.72
N PRO A 141 5.04 2.27 10.67
CA PRO A 141 3.62 2.61 10.71
C PRO A 141 2.90 2.00 9.49
N THR A 142 1.67 1.50 9.67
CA THR A 142 0.87 1.01 8.53
C THR A 142 0.33 2.17 7.69
N THR A 143 -0.14 3.23 8.35
CA THR A 143 -0.72 4.43 7.75
C THR A 143 -0.09 5.68 8.35
N PRO A 144 -0.11 6.84 7.65
CA PRO A 144 0.41 8.11 8.20
C PRO A 144 -0.56 8.80 9.17
N THR A 145 -1.84 8.41 9.15
CA THR A 145 -2.91 8.96 10.01
C THR A 145 -3.80 7.83 10.50
N THR A 146 -4.60 8.08 11.54
CA THR A 146 -5.76 7.24 11.86
C THR A 146 -6.87 7.40 10.81
N ALA A 147 -7.98 6.69 11.01
CA ALA A 147 -9.12 6.75 10.11
C ALA A 147 -9.63 8.19 9.92
N PHE A 148 -9.75 8.62 8.66
CA PHE A 148 -10.35 9.90 8.28
C PHE A 148 -11.86 9.77 8.07
N LYS A 149 -12.60 10.87 8.09
CA LYS A 149 -14.06 10.88 7.92
C LYS A 149 -14.46 10.59 6.48
N ILE A 150 -15.65 10.03 6.31
CA ILE A 150 -16.26 9.86 4.99
C ILE A 150 -16.40 11.24 4.32
N GLY A 151 -15.96 11.35 3.07
CA GLY A 151 -15.97 12.61 2.31
C GLY A 151 -14.72 13.46 2.46
N GLU A 152 -13.88 13.23 3.47
CA GLU A 152 -12.77 14.14 3.82
C GLU A 152 -11.68 14.23 2.74
N LYS A 153 -11.45 13.15 1.98
CA LYS A 153 -10.39 13.05 0.98
C LYS A 153 -10.90 12.77 -0.45
N VAL A 154 -12.19 13.00 -0.70
CA VAL A 154 -12.81 12.63 -2.00
C VAL A 154 -12.45 13.62 -3.11
N ASP A 155 -12.23 14.88 -2.76
CA ASP A 155 -11.94 15.95 -3.73
C ASP A 155 -10.46 16.03 -4.12
N ASP A 156 -9.57 15.39 -3.36
CA ASP A 156 -8.12 15.33 -3.64
C ASP A 156 -7.63 13.87 -3.71
N PRO A 157 -7.59 13.28 -4.93
CA PRO A 157 -7.06 11.93 -5.14
C PRO A 157 -5.63 11.76 -4.63
N LEU A 158 -4.78 12.80 -4.65
CA LEU A 158 -3.40 12.69 -4.18
C LEU A 158 -3.34 12.48 -2.67
N GLN A 159 -4.20 13.15 -1.90
CA GLN A 159 -4.29 12.93 -0.45
C GLN A 159 -4.76 11.51 -0.10
N MET A 160 -5.64 10.94 -0.92
CA MET A 160 -6.02 9.54 -0.77
C MET A 160 -4.82 8.61 -1.02
N TYR A 161 -4.02 8.89 -2.06
CA TYR A 161 -2.86 8.08 -2.44
C TYR A 161 -1.72 8.15 -1.41
N LEU A 162 -1.56 9.29 -0.74
CA LEU A 162 -0.60 9.43 0.37
C LEU A 162 -0.94 8.55 1.58
N GLY A 163 -2.19 8.08 1.70
CA GLY A 163 -2.58 7.12 2.73
C GLY A 163 -1.82 5.79 2.65
N ASP A 164 -1.39 5.42 1.44
CA ASP A 164 -0.72 4.14 1.17
C ASP A 164 0.81 4.24 1.25
N ILE A 165 1.38 5.40 1.60
CA ILE A 165 2.82 5.67 1.42
C ILE A 165 3.76 4.63 2.06
N PHE A 166 3.36 4.00 3.16
CA PHE A 166 4.13 2.98 3.86
C PHE A 166 3.81 1.53 3.44
N THR A 167 2.75 1.32 2.66
CA THR A 167 2.31 -0.01 2.22
C THR A 167 2.76 -0.32 0.79
N LEU A 168 2.93 0.68 -0.08
CA LEU A 168 3.25 0.45 -1.50
C LEU A 168 4.60 -0.26 -1.72
N SER A 169 5.62 0.10 -0.94
CA SER A 169 6.99 -0.43 -1.10
C SER A 169 7.06 -1.94 -0.94
N LEU A 170 6.24 -2.54 -0.06
CA LEU A 170 6.23 -3.98 0.15
C LEU A 170 5.64 -4.73 -1.05
N ASN A 171 4.60 -4.19 -1.70
CA ASN A 171 3.98 -4.78 -2.89
C ASN A 171 4.94 -4.71 -4.08
N LEU A 172 5.62 -3.58 -4.24
CA LEU A 172 6.63 -3.39 -5.27
C LEU A 172 7.81 -4.35 -5.10
N ALA A 173 8.27 -4.52 -3.87
CA ALA A 173 9.36 -5.45 -3.55
C ALA A 173 8.91 -6.93 -3.60
N GLY A 174 7.61 -7.23 -3.48
CA GLY A 174 7.08 -8.60 -3.48
C GLY A 174 7.36 -9.32 -2.16
N LEU A 175 7.11 -8.64 -1.05
CA LEU A 175 7.40 -9.07 0.31
C LEU A 175 6.12 -9.46 1.05
N CYS A 176 6.24 -10.18 2.17
CA CYS A 176 5.12 -10.38 3.09
C CYS A 176 5.04 -9.23 4.10
N GLY A 177 3.82 -8.87 4.50
CA GLY A 177 3.57 -7.84 5.50
C GLY A 177 2.30 -8.14 6.29
N LEU A 178 2.30 -7.74 7.56
CA LEU A 178 1.18 -7.88 8.48
C LEU A 178 0.97 -6.56 9.22
N SER A 179 -0.27 -6.13 9.40
CA SER A 179 -0.60 -4.99 10.26
C SER A 179 -1.24 -5.49 11.55
N VAL A 180 -0.74 -5.03 12.69
CA VAL A 180 -1.29 -5.29 14.02
C VAL A 180 -1.66 -3.98 14.71
N PRO A 181 -2.72 -3.93 15.53
CA PRO A 181 -3.03 -2.75 16.31
C PRO A 181 -1.96 -2.52 17.36
N CYS A 182 -1.49 -1.28 17.51
CA CYS A 182 -0.38 -0.94 18.40
C CYS A 182 -0.64 0.29 19.27
N GLY A 183 -1.87 0.81 19.24
CA GLY A 183 -2.24 2.02 19.96
C GLY A 183 -3.56 2.62 19.50
N GLN A 184 -3.89 3.76 20.08
CA GLN A 184 -4.99 4.60 19.66
C GLN A 184 -4.61 6.07 19.70
N LEU A 185 -5.15 6.85 18.75
CA LEU A 185 -5.09 8.31 18.78
C LEU A 185 -6.50 8.86 18.60
N ALA A 186 -6.90 9.74 19.53
CA ALA A 186 -8.24 10.32 19.55
C ALA A 186 -9.37 9.25 19.48
N GLY A 187 -9.17 8.11 20.15
CA GLY A 187 -10.13 6.99 20.17
C GLY A 187 -10.17 6.16 18.87
N LEU A 188 -9.24 6.38 17.94
CA LEU A 188 -9.13 5.63 16.69
C LEU A 188 -7.89 4.72 16.70
N PRO A 189 -7.97 3.46 16.22
CA PRO A 189 -6.84 2.54 16.20
C PRO A 189 -5.65 3.03 15.37
N VAL A 190 -4.45 2.74 15.85
CA VAL A 190 -3.17 2.90 15.14
C VAL A 190 -2.62 1.52 14.77
N GLY A 191 -2.19 1.36 13.52
CA GLY A 191 -1.59 0.13 13.02
C GLY A 191 -0.06 0.20 12.95
N MET A 192 0.60 -0.83 13.47
CA MET A 192 2.00 -1.13 13.23
C MET A 192 2.10 -2.25 12.20
N GLN A 193 2.92 -2.01 11.18
CA GLN A 193 3.24 -2.97 10.13
C GLN A 193 4.53 -3.72 10.48
N VAL A 194 4.48 -5.05 10.37
CA VAL A 194 5.61 -5.97 10.44
C VAL A 194 5.88 -6.51 9.04
N LEU A 195 7.03 -6.15 8.47
CA LEU A 195 7.46 -6.57 7.14
C LEU A 195 8.48 -7.71 7.25
N GLY A 196 8.33 -8.71 6.38
CA GLY A 196 9.22 -9.86 6.29
C GLY A 196 9.70 -10.11 4.87
N ARG A 197 10.57 -11.10 4.72
CA ARG A 197 11.08 -11.54 3.41
C ARG A 197 9.99 -12.25 2.61
N ALA A 198 10.20 -12.42 1.31
CA ALA A 198 9.31 -13.26 0.52
C ALA A 198 9.23 -14.67 1.12
N PHE A 199 8.01 -15.16 1.36
CA PHE A 199 7.71 -16.48 1.94
C PHE A 199 8.16 -16.69 3.41
N ASP A 200 8.38 -15.60 4.16
CA ASP A 200 8.77 -15.66 5.58
C ASP A 200 7.62 -15.19 6.51
N GLU A 201 6.39 -15.58 6.18
CA GLU A 201 5.21 -15.25 6.98
C GLU A 201 5.32 -15.79 8.41
N ALA A 202 6.01 -16.92 8.59
CA ALA A 202 6.25 -17.53 9.90
C ALA A 202 6.98 -16.58 10.86
N THR A 203 7.95 -15.81 10.36
CA THR A 203 8.69 -14.84 11.19
C THR A 203 7.83 -13.65 11.57
N ILE A 204 7.09 -13.05 10.61
CA ILE A 204 6.25 -11.89 10.94
C ILE A 204 5.08 -12.27 11.85
N LEU A 205 4.51 -13.47 11.69
CA LEU A 205 3.46 -13.99 12.56
C LEU A 205 3.98 -14.23 13.99
N ARG A 206 5.20 -14.74 14.15
CA ARG A 206 5.84 -14.88 15.47
C ARG A 206 6.03 -13.53 16.16
N VAL A 207 6.51 -12.53 15.44
CA VAL A 207 6.69 -11.16 15.98
C VAL A 207 5.36 -10.57 16.41
N ALA A 208 4.35 -10.65 15.53
CA ALA A 208 3.00 -10.15 15.81
C ALA A 208 2.37 -10.87 17.01
N HIS A 209 2.46 -12.20 17.07
CA HIS A 209 1.92 -12.96 18.19
C HIS A 209 2.60 -12.61 19.51
N ALA A 210 3.94 -12.46 19.53
CA ALA A 210 4.65 -12.05 20.73
C ALA A 210 4.23 -10.64 21.20
N TYR A 211 4.05 -9.71 20.27
CA TYR A 211 3.55 -8.37 20.57
C TYR A 211 2.11 -8.37 21.09
N GLU A 212 1.25 -9.18 20.46
CA GLU A 212 -0.14 -9.36 20.84
C GLU A 212 -0.26 -9.93 22.26
N GLN A 213 0.58 -10.90 22.65
CA GLN A 213 0.58 -11.47 24.00
C GLN A 213 1.06 -10.49 25.08
N ALA A 214 1.84 -9.48 24.69
CA ALA A 214 2.36 -8.46 25.60
C ALA A 214 1.46 -7.22 25.72
N THR A 215 0.37 -7.17 24.94
CA THR A 215 -0.55 -6.02 24.87
C THR A 215 -1.99 -6.49 24.88
N ASP A 216 -2.95 -5.58 25.01
CA ASP A 216 -4.38 -5.89 25.07
C ASP A 216 -5.16 -5.31 23.88
N TRP A 217 -4.49 -4.72 22.89
CA TRP A 217 -5.12 -4.07 21.74
C TRP A 217 -6.08 -4.98 20.98
N HIS A 218 -5.75 -6.27 20.90
CA HIS A 218 -6.57 -7.30 20.24
C HIS A 218 -7.88 -7.61 20.98
N THR A 219 -7.96 -7.28 22.28
CA THR A 219 -9.16 -7.47 23.11
C THR A 219 -10.05 -6.22 23.14
N GLN A 220 -9.57 -5.09 22.64
CA GLN A 220 -10.35 -3.86 22.60
C GLN A 220 -11.41 -3.95 21.50
N ALA A 221 -12.66 -4.03 21.92
CA ALA A 221 -13.80 -3.96 21.02
C ALA A 221 -14.36 -2.52 20.97
N PRO A 222 -14.85 -2.07 19.80
CA PRO A 222 -15.64 -0.84 19.78
C PRO A 222 -16.87 -1.03 20.68
N PRO A 223 -17.33 0.02 21.37
CA PRO A 223 -18.59 -0.06 22.12
C PRO A 223 -19.71 -0.49 21.16
N CYS A 224 -20.47 -1.52 21.54
CA CYS A 224 -21.66 -1.91 20.78
C CYS A 224 -22.62 -0.71 20.75
N ALA A 225 -23.00 -0.30 19.53
CA ALA A 225 -23.97 0.76 19.29
C ALA A 225 -25.41 0.29 19.54
#